data_AF-A0A3N5R6W2-F1
#
_entry.id   AF-A0A3N5R6W2-F1
#
_cell.length_a   1.000
_cell.length_b   1.000
_cell.length_c   1.000
_cell.angle_alpha   90.00
_cell.angle_beta   90.00
_cell.angle_gamma   90.00
#
_symmetry.space_group_name_H-M   'P 1'
#
loop_
_entity.id
_entity.type
_entity.pdbx_description
1 polymer ?
#
loop_
_entity_poly.entity_id
_entity_poly.type
_entity_poly.pdbx_seq_one_letter_code
_entity_poly.pdbx_strand_id
1 'polypeptide(L)'
;MQELSHAEWHSLSLDKVIKMLQTDIEKGLTSTDVKRRLEEFGENVISIKRGKNQLFSFLLQFKQPLVLILIIAGFITSLLQEWVDTGVKERNILIRFRIKYKLPPIQIDTC
;
A
#
# COMPACT_ATOMS: atom_id res chain seq x y z
N MET A 1 11.53 -0.70 -25.50
CA MET A 1 11.69 -0.47 -24.06
C MET A 1 12.52 -1.62 -23.48
N GLN A 2 13.86 -1.51 -23.53
CA GLN A 2 14.77 -2.53 -23.01
C GLN A 2 15.21 -2.15 -21.58
N GLU A 3 15.06 -3.10 -20.65
CA GLU A 3 15.98 -3.35 -19.52
C GLU A 3 16.39 -2.15 -18.63
N LEU A 4 15.43 -1.42 -18.04
CA LEU A 4 15.71 -0.43 -16.99
C LEU A 4 15.53 -0.98 -15.56
N SER A 5 15.02 -2.21 -15.41
CA SER A 5 14.59 -2.74 -14.11
C SER A 5 15.69 -3.42 -13.29
N HIS A 6 16.80 -3.83 -13.91
CA HIS A 6 17.91 -4.54 -13.25
C HIS A 6 19.22 -3.74 -13.18
N ALA A 7 19.22 -2.49 -13.67
CA ALA A 7 20.37 -1.62 -13.50
C ALA A 7 20.45 -1.16 -12.03
N GLU A 8 21.60 -1.36 -11.39
CA GLU A 8 21.90 -0.77 -10.09
C GLU A 8 22.08 0.74 -10.24
N TRP A 9 20.97 1.49 -10.30
CA TRP A 9 20.96 2.95 -10.46
C TRP A 9 21.91 3.68 -9.50
N HIS A 10 22.06 3.13 -8.29
CA HIS A 10 22.93 3.67 -7.24
C HIS A 10 24.43 3.48 -7.50
N SER A 11 24.84 2.54 -8.37
CA SER A 11 26.24 2.28 -8.70
C SER A 11 26.68 2.87 -10.06
N LEU A 12 25.76 3.49 -10.80
CA LEU A 12 26.09 4.17 -12.06
C LEU A 12 26.86 5.47 -11.82
N SER A 13 27.90 5.68 -12.63
CA SER A 13 28.65 6.93 -12.66
C SER A 13 27.80 8.07 -13.26
N LEU A 14 28.04 9.30 -12.78
CA LEU A 14 27.30 10.50 -13.18
C LEU A 14 27.23 10.68 -14.71
N ASP A 15 28.37 10.55 -15.41
CA ASP A 15 28.45 10.68 -16.87
C ASP A 15 27.57 9.69 -17.63
N LYS A 16 27.47 8.45 -17.11
CA LYS A 16 26.62 7.42 -17.71
C LYS A 16 25.14 7.76 -17.51
N VAL A 17 24.77 8.22 -16.32
CA VAL A 17 23.39 8.64 -16.00
C VAL A 17 22.96 9.80 -16.90
N ILE A 18 23.80 10.82 -17.07
CA ILE A 18 23.54 11.99 -17.93
C ILE A 18 23.33 11.59 -19.38
N LYS A 19 24.21 10.73 -19.89
CA LYS A 19 24.12 10.24 -21.27
C LYS A 19 22.88 9.36 -21.48
N MET A 20 22.56 8.51 -20.51
CA MET A 20 21.41 7.60 -20.57
C MET A 20 20.08 8.33 -20.46
N LEU A 21 19.99 9.31 -19.55
CA LEU A 21 18.82 10.17 -19.37
C LEU A 21 18.78 11.34 -20.34
N GLN A 22 19.77 11.50 -21.24
CA GLN A 22 19.87 12.62 -22.19
C GLN A 22 19.54 13.97 -21.52
N THR A 23 20.17 14.25 -20.38
CA THR A 23 19.94 15.47 -19.60
C THR A 23 21.23 16.29 -19.55
N ASP A 24 21.10 17.61 -19.42
CA ASP A 24 22.23 18.49 -19.14
C ASP A 24 22.33 18.68 -17.61
N ILE A 25 23.55 18.72 -17.06
CA ILE A 25 23.75 18.94 -15.61
C ILE A 25 23.51 20.41 -15.25
N GLU A 26 23.97 21.33 -16.09
CA GLU A 26 23.98 22.76 -15.79
C GLU A 26 22.67 23.42 -16.20
N LYS A 27 22.13 23.01 -17.35
CA LYS A 27 20.90 23.59 -17.93
C LYS A 27 19.64 22.78 -17.65
N GLY A 28 19.79 21.53 -17.21
CA GLY A 28 18.66 20.62 -17.00
C GLY A 28 17.97 20.21 -18.30
N LEU A 29 16.66 19.92 -18.21
CA LEU A 29 15.85 19.49 -19.36
C LEU A 29 15.20 20.66 -20.07
N THR A 30 15.11 20.58 -21.39
CA THR A 30 14.36 21.56 -22.18
C THR A 30 12.85 21.37 -22.01
N SER A 31 12.07 22.43 -22.23
CA SER A 31 10.59 22.36 -22.16
C SER A 31 10.00 21.36 -23.16
N THR A 32 10.66 21.16 -24.30
CA THR A 32 10.32 20.14 -25.29
C THR A 32 10.57 18.72 -24.78
N ASP A 33 11.71 18.49 -24.11
CA ASP A 33 12.02 17.18 -23.51
C ASP A 33 11.08 16.85 -22.36
N VAL A 34 10.71 17.84 -21.56
CA VAL A 34 9.75 17.67 -20.45
C VAL A 34 8.40 17.21 -21.00
N LYS A 35 7.86 17.88 -22.03
CA LYS A 35 6.58 17.50 -22.66
C LYS A 35 6.63 16.09 -23.23
N ARG A 36 7.69 15.76 -23.98
CA ARG A 36 7.89 14.42 -24.54
C ARG A 36 7.92 13.34 -23.45
N ARG A 37 8.60 13.60 -22.33
CA ARG A 37 8.67 12.66 -21.20
C ARG A 37 7.33 12.52 -20.48
N LEU A 38 6.57 13.60 -20.33
CA LEU A 38 5.22 13.55 -19.77
C LEU A 38 4.27 12.70 -20.63
N GLU A 39 4.39 12.77 -21.95
CA GLU A 39 3.62 11.91 -22.87
C GLU A 39 4.05 10.43 -22.80
N GLU A 40 5.35 10.16 -22.62
CA GLU A 40 5.91 8.80 -22.61
C GLU A 40 5.76 8.08 -21.26
N PHE A 41 6.03 8.77 -20.14
CA PHE A 41 6.07 8.20 -18.79
C PHE A 41 4.84 8.55 -17.94
N GLY A 42 4.05 9.54 -18.37
CA GLY A 42 2.97 10.09 -17.57
C GLY A 42 3.47 11.01 -16.46
N GLU A 43 2.52 11.56 -15.71
CA GLU A 43 2.83 12.37 -14.54
C GLU A 43 3.44 11.50 -13.43
N ASN A 44 4.48 12.00 -12.76
CA ASN A 44 5.08 11.34 -11.60
C ASN A 44 4.22 11.55 -10.34
N VAL A 45 2.97 11.09 -10.41
CA VAL A 45 1.98 11.22 -9.33
C VAL A 45 1.57 9.83 -8.88
N ILE A 46 1.76 9.57 -7.59
CA ILE A 46 1.29 8.35 -6.95
C ILE A 46 -0.23 8.40 -6.90
N SER A 47 -0.89 7.57 -7.71
CA SER A 47 -2.36 7.49 -7.75
C SER A 47 -2.93 7.12 -6.38
N ILE A 48 -3.52 8.10 -5.71
CA ILE A 48 -4.21 7.91 -4.43
C ILE A 48 -5.50 7.13 -4.71
N LYS A 49 -5.57 5.87 -4.28
CA LYS A 49 -6.84 5.14 -4.26
C LYS A 49 -7.75 5.84 -3.25
N ARG A 50 -8.85 6.44 -3.71
CA ARG A 50 -9.91 6.99 -2.85
C ARG A 50 -10.23 6.00 -1.74
N GLY A 51 -10.33 6.51 -0.51
CA GLY A 51 -10.49 5.71 0.70
C GLY A 51 -11.55 4.64 0.51
N LYS A 52 -11.14 3.36 0.64
CA LYS A 52 -12.09 2.25 0.59
C LYS A 52 -13.10 2.43 1.72
N ASN A 53 -14.39 2.29 1.40
CA ASN A 53 -15.47 2.33 2.37
C ASN A 53 -15.12 1.47 3.59
N GLN A 54 -15.17 2.06 4.78
CA GLN A 54 -14.63 1.46 6.00
C GLN A 54 -15.36 0.15 6.35
N LEU A 55 -16.67 0.10 6.10
CA LEU A 55 -17.49 -1.11 6.22
C LEU A 55 -17.08 -2.21 5.24
N PHE A 56 -16.70 -1.86 4.01
CA PHE A 56 -16.22 -2.81 3.01
C PHE A 56 -14.86 -3.41 3.42
N SER A 57 -14.00 -2.61 4.04
CA SER A 57 -12.71 -3.07 4.59
C SER A 57 -12.84 -3.95 5.84
N PHE A 58 -13.95 -3.83 6.57
CA PHE A 58 -14.33 -4.75 7.65
C PHE A 58 -14.83 -6.08 7.07
N LEU A 59 -15.76 -6.03 6.11
CA LEU A 59 -16.26 -7.21 5.40
C LEU A 59 -15.15 -8.01 4.70
N LEU A 60 -14.11 -7.33 4.20
CA LEU A 60 -12.98 -7.99 3.54
C LEU A 60 -12.11 -8.80 4.51
N GLN A 61 -12.11 -8.49 5.81
CA GLN A 61 -11.32 -9.25 6.80
C GLN A 61 -11.90 -10.64 7.08
N PHE A 62 -13.21 -10.84 6.92
CA PHE A 62 -13.85 -12.15 7.04
C PHE A 62 -13.49 -13.10 5.89
N LYS A 63 -12.86 -12.61 4.82
CA LYS A 63 -12.37 -13.47 3.74
C LYS A 63 -11.05 -14.17 4.06
N GLN A 64 -10.42 -13.85 5.19
CA GLN A 64 -9.19 -14.54 5.58
C GLN A 64 -9.54 -15.92 6.13
N PRO A 65 -9.01 -17.03 5.55
CA PRO A 65 -9.32 -18.39 6.00
C PRO A 65 -9.13 -18.59 7.50
N LEU A 66 -8.13 -17.93 8.08
CA LEU A 66 -7.87 -17.93 9.53
C LEU A 66 -9.04 -17.37 10.35
N VAL A 67 -9.68 -16.29 9.91
CA VAL A 67 -10.80 -15.65 10.62
C VAL A 67 -12.03 -16.57 10.60
N LEU A 68 -12.31 -17.23 9.47
CA LEU A 68 -13.42 -18.18 9.35
C LEU A 68 -13.23 -19.37 10.30
N ILE A 69 -12.02 -19.92 10.39
CA ILE A 69 -11.70 -21.02 11.31
C ILE A 69 -11.92 -20.60 12.76
N LEU A 70 -11.50 -19.38 13.14
CA LEU A 70 -11.71 -18.86 14.49
C LEU A 70 -13.19 -18.65 14.83
N ILE A 71 -14.00 -18.18 13.87
CA ILE A 71 -15.45 -18.03 14.05
C ILE A 71 -16.11 -19.40 14.24
N ILE A 72 -15.76 -20.39 13.40
CA ILE A 72 -16.31 -21.75 13.51
C ILE A 72 -15.90 -22.39 14.84
N ALA A 73 -14.63 -22.27 15.23
CA ALA A 73 -14.14 -22.80 16.51
C ALA A 73 -14.83 -22.12 17.70
N GLY A 74 -15.02 -20.79 17.65
CA GLY A 74 -15.78 -20.05 18.66
C GLY A 74 -17.25 -20.47 18.73
N PHE A 75 -17.88 -20.72 17.57
CA PHE A 75 -19.26 -21.20 17.50
C PHE A 75 -19.42 -22.60 18.12
N ILE A 76 -18.53 -23.52 17.78
CA ILE A 76 -18.51 -24.87 18.36
C ILE A 76 -18.27 -24.80 19.88
N THR A 77 -17.33 -23.96 20.33
CA THR A 77 -17.03 -23.75 21.76
C THR A 77 -18.23 -23.15 22.51
N SER A 78 -18.96 -22.23 21.88
CA SER A 78 -20.17 -21.61 22.44
C SER A 78 -21.31 -22.63 22.61
N LEU A 79 -21.46 -23.55 21.65
CA LEU A 79 -22.42 -24.66 21.76
C LEU A 79 -22.06 -25.66 22.86
N LEU A 80 -20.79 -25.72 23.28
CA LEU A 80 -20.33 -26.56 24.40
C LEU A 80 -20.58 -25.95 25.80
N GLN A 81 -21.21 -24.77 25.91
CA GLN A 81 -21.61 -24.14 27.18
C GLN A 81 -20.48 -23.91 28.22
N GLU A 82 -19.22 -23.72 27.81
CA GLU A 82 -18.18 -23.13 28.68
C GLU A 82 -18.24 -21.60 28.59
N TRP A 83 -19.21 -20.98 29.27
CA TRP A 83 -19.48 -19.53 29.25
C TRP A 83 -18.35 -18.63 29.77
N VAL A 84 -17.26 -19.22 30.28
CA VAL A 84 -16.15 -18.49 30.91
C VAL A 84 -15.12 -18.03 29.87
N ASP A 85 -15.07 -18.69 28.70
CA ASP A 85 -13.96 -18.55 27.75
C ASP A 85 -14.30 -17.71 26.50
N THR A 86 -15.59 -17.43 26.27
CA THR A 86 -16.10 -16.69 25.10
C THR A 86 -15.72 -15.20 25.15
N GLY A 87 -15.69 -14.59 26.34
CA GLY A 87 -15.38 -13.16 26.50
C GLY A 87 -13.92 -12.76 26.26
N VAL A 88 -12.97 -13.70 26.34
CA VAL A 88 -11.54 -13.42 26.16
C VAL A 88 -11.14 -13.44 24.68
N LYS A 89 -11.80 -14.26 23.85
CA LYS A 89 -11.41 -14.55 22.46
C LYS A 89 -11.76 -13.42 21.48
N GLU A 90 -12.83 -12.67 21.74
CA GLU A 90 -13.25 -11.52 20.90
C GLU A 90 -12.30 -10.32 20.94
N ARG A 91 -11.47 -10.24 21.99
CA ARG A 91 -10.54 -9.13 22.23
C ARG A 91 -9.49 -8.96 21.14
N ASN A 92 -9.02 -10.04 20.50
CA ASN A 92 -8.01 -9.94 19.44
C ASN A 92 -8.54 -9.25 18.18
N ILE A 93 -9.82 -9.43 17.85
CA ILE A 93 -10.48 -8.77 16.73
C ILE A 93 -10.70 -7.29 17.06
N LEU A 94 -11.14 -6.98 18.29
CA LEU A 94 -11.31 -5.61 18.75
C LEU A 94 -9.96 -4.85 18.82
N ILE A 95 -8.87 -5.49 19.24
CA ILE A 95 -7.51 -4.90 19.24
C ILE A 95 -7.06 -4.61 17.80
N ARG A 96 -7.25 -5.55 16.87
CA ARG A 96 -6.90 -5.34 15.45
C ARG A 96 -7.74 -4.22 14.82
N PHE A 97 -9.02 -4.13 15.15
CA PHE A 97 -9.88 -3.01 14.79
C PHE A 97 -9.34 -1.71 15.38
N ARG A 98 -9.05 -1.63 16.68
CA ARG A 98 -8.50 -0.44 17.33
C ARG A 98 -7.21 0.07 16.66
N ILE A 99 -6.30 -0.82 16.28
CA ILE A 99 -5.04 -0.46 15.60
C ILE A 99 -5.32 0.07 14.19
N LYS A 100 -6.15 -0.62 13.40
CA LYS A 100 -6.45 -0.23 12.01
C LYS A 100 -7.26 1.07 11.91
N TYR A 101 -8.07 1.39 12.91
CA TYR A 101 -8.92 2.59 12.96
C TYR A 101 -8.26 3.78 13.67
N LYS A 102 -7.08 3.59 14.29
CA LYS A 102 -6.34 4.68 14.96
C LYS A 102 -5.16 5.22 14.16
N LEU A 103 -4.81 4.59 13.04
CA LEU A 103 -3.99 5.27 12.04
C LEU A 103 -4.92 6.15 11.20
N PRO A 104 -4.87 7.50 11.32
CA PRO A 104 -5.43 8.32 10.28
C PRO A 104 -4.77 7.90 8.95
N PRO A 105 -5.49 7.95 7.82
CA PRO A 105 -4.79 7.94 6.55
C PRO A 105 -3.72 9.02 6.66
N ILE A 106 -2.46 8.65 6.43
CA ILE A 106 -1.38 9.61 6.31
C ILE A 106 -1.82 10.55 5.18
N GLN A 107 -2.44 11.67 5.56
CA GLN A 107 -2.64 12.80 4.68
C GLN A 107 -1.27 13.44 4.62
N ILE A 108 -0.49 13.00 3.63
CA ILE A 108 0.60 13.85 3.17
C ILE A 108 -0.14 14.97 2.48
N ASP A 109 -0.26 16.09 3.19
CA ASP A 109 -0.84 17.31 2.66
C ASP A 109 -0.12 17.63 1.36
N THR A 110 -0.83 17.42 0.26
CA THR A 110 -0.41 17.78 -1.08
C THR A 110 -0.43 19.31 -1.17
N CYS A 111 0.75 19.93 -1.21
CA CYS A 111 0.95 21.16 -1.97
C CYS A 111 1.13 20.81 -3.45
#